data_AF-A0A956SSD1-F1
#
_entry.id   AF-A0A956SSD1-F1
#
_cell.length_a   1.000
_cell.length_b   1.000
_cell.length_c   1.000
_cell.angle_alpha   90.00
_cell.angle_beta   90.00
_cell.angle_gamma   90.00
#
_symmetry.space_group_name_H-M   'P 1'
#
loop_
_entity.id
_entity.type
_entity.pdbx_description
1 polymer ?
#
loop_
_entity_poly.entity_id
_entity_poly.type
_entity_poly.pdbx_seq_one_letter_code
_entity_poly.pdbx_strand_id
1 'polypeptide(L)'
;IIINQNREIVSVATTPANVHDVKMLKDDQFIAHIKGLLIGDKGYIMSYNDSKKLSQKGIQLLAKQRKNMDPYLNQYYKKDLQKRKVIETIFGYLKTRVSLLLIYFF
;
A
#
# COMPACT_ATOMS: atom_id res chain seq x y z
N ILE A 1 3.36 4.81 -2.15
CA ILE A 1 2.23 5.60 -2.72
C ILE A 1 0.93 5.06 -2.16
N ILE A 2 0.02 5.94 -1.74
CA ILE A 2 -1.36 5.60 -1.36
C ILE A 2 -2.29 6.24 -2.39
N ILE A 3 -3.26 5.46 -2.87
CA ILE A 3 -4.23 5.88 -3.89
C ILE A 3 -5.62 5.62 -3.33
N ASN A 4 -6.52 6.60 -3.45
CA ASN A 4 -7.90 6.47 -3.00
C ASN A 4 -8.79 5.76 -4.05
N GLN A 5 -10.08 5.60 -3.74
CA GLN A 5 -11.03 4.93 -4.65
C GLN A 5 -11.30 5.72 -5.94
N ASN A 6 -11.08 7.03 -5.92
CA ASN A 6 -11.20 7.93 -7.07
C ASN A 6 -9.96 7.91 -7.98
N ARG A 7 -8.97 7.06 -7.67
CA ARG A 7 -7.68 6.92 -8.39
C ARG A 7 -6.76 8.14 -8.22
N GLU A 8 -6.99 8.94 -7.19
CA GLU A 8 -6.14 10.07 -6.85
C GLU A 8 -5.00 9.60 -5.95
N ILE A 9 -3.79 10.08 -6.22
CA ILE A 9 -2.65 9.88 -5.35
C ILE A 9 -2.81 10.81 -4.14
N VAL A 10 -2.99 10.23 -2.96
CA VAL A 10 -3.24 10.99 -1.72
C VAL A 10 -2.02 11.07 -0.81
N SER A 11 -1.02 10.21 -1.02
CA SER A 11 0.24 10.26 -0.27
C SER A 11 1.36 9.55 -1.03
N VAL A 12 2.55 10.14 -1.02
CA VAL A 12 3.76 9.61 -1.65
C VAL A 12 4.93 9.79 -0.70
N ALA A 13 5.74 8.75 -0.58
CA ALA A 13 7.02 8.78 0.13
C ALA A 13 8.03 7.94 -0.64
N THR A 14 9.29 8.32 -0.54
CA THR A 14 10.43 7.59 -1.07
C THR A 14 11.31 7.13 0.07
N THR A 15 11.75 5.88 0.02
CA THR A 15 12.63 5.29 1.01
C THR A 15 14.02 5.03 0.43
N PRO A 16 15.08 5.10 1.25
CA PRO A 16 16.36 4.50 0.87
C PRO A 16 16.17 3.01 0.55
N ALA A 17 16.99 2.47 -0.35
CA ALA A 17 16.84 1.10 -0.85
C ALA A 17 16.90 0.00 0.23
N ASN A 18 17.49 0.29 1.39
CA ASN A 18 17.59 -0.64 2.52
C ASN A 18 16.42 -0.56 3.51
N VAL A 19 15.46 0.34 3.30
CA VAL A 19 14.31 0.54 4.19
C VAL A 19 13.08 -0.15 3.57
N HIS A 20 12.54 -1.14 4.27
CA HIS A 20 11.29 -1.79 3.86
C HIS A 20 10.11 -0.81 3.84
N ASP A 21 9.36 -0.80 2.74
CA ASP A 21 8.21 0.10 2.52
C ASP A 21 7.16 0.07 3.63
N VAL A 22 6.95 -1.08 4.27
CA VAL A 22 6.01 -1.23 5.39
C VAL A 22 6.34 -0.30 6.56
N LYS A 23 7.61 0.11 6.71
CA LYS A 23 8.02 1.08 7.74
C LYS A 23 7.42 2.46 7.52
N MET A 24 7.08 2.83 6.28
CA MET A 24 6.41 4.10 5.98
C MET A 24 5.03 4.21 6.63
N LEU A 25 4.37 3.08 6.94
CA LEU A 25 3.10 3.09 7.68
C LEU A 25 3.27 3.51 9.16
N LYS A 26 4.51 3.69 9.63
CA LYS A 26 4.82 4.24 10.95
C LYS A 26 5.10 5.74 10.89
N ASP A 27 5.29 6.30 9.70
CA ASP A 27 5.51 7.73 9.49
C ASP A 27 4.17 8.47 9.54
N ASP A 28 3.99 9.31 10.55
CA ASP A 28 2.78 10.09 10.76
C ASP A 28 2.45 11.03 9.61
N GLN A 29 3.45 11.58 8.92
CA GLN A 29 3.22 12.46 7.77
C GLN A 29 2.67 11.67 6.58
N PHE A 30 3.19 10.45 6.37
CA PHE A 30 2.77 9.61 5.26
C PHE A 30 1.30 9.15 5.40
N ILE A 31 0.81 8.98 6.62
CA ILE A 31 -0.56 8.50 6.91
C ILE A 31 -1.50 9.56 7.50
N ALA A 32 -1.06 10.81 7.66
CA ALA A 32 -1.77 11.85 8.42
C ALA A 32 -3.25 12.01 8.06
N HIS A 33 -3.57 11.93 6.77
CA HIS A 33 -4.91 12.16 6.23
C HIS A 33 -5.64 10.87 5.82
N ILE A 34 -5.08 9.71 6.17
CA ILE A 34 -5.61 8.41 5.79
C ILE A 34 -6.45 7.84 6.91
N LYS A 35 -7.67 7.40 6.60
CA LYS A 35 -8.55 6.68 7.52
C LYS A 35 -9.27 5.55 6.78
N GLY A 36 -9.70 4.55 7.54
CA GLY A 36 -10.43 3.39 7.00
C GLY A 36 -9.50 2.25 6.60
N LEU A 37 -9.82 1.60 5.49
CA LEU A 37 -9.16 0.37 5.06
C LEU A 37 -8.02 0.65 4.08
N LEU A 38 -6.78 0.36 4.48
CA LEU A 38 -5.63 0.31 3.60
C LEU A 38 -5.45 -1.11 3.05
N ILE A 39 -5.36 -1.26 1.73
CA ILE A 39 -5.17 -2.57 1.09
C ILE A 39 -3.79 -2.61 0.46
N GLY A 40 -2.92 -3.47 1.00
CA GLY A 40 -1.52 -3.58 0.60
C GLY A 40 -1.13 -4.97 0.09
N ASP A 41 0.02 -5.05 -0.57
CA ASP A 41 0.59 -6.33 -0.99
C ASP A 41 1.03 -7.20 0.19
N LYS A 42 1.36 -8.46 -0.11
CA LYS A 42 1.85 -9.43 0.88
C LYS A 42 3.07 -8.91 1.69
N GLY A 43 3.87 -8.02 1.12
CA GLY A 43 5.00 -7.38 1.80
C GLY A 43 4.60 -6.42 2.93
N TYR A 44 3.35 -5.98 2.97
CA TYR A 44 2.81 -5.07 3.98
C TYR A 44 2.21 -5.80 5.19
N ILE A 45 2.34 -7.14 5.29
CA ILE A 45 1.97 -7.84 6.53
C ILE A 45 2.84 -7.29 7.66
N MET A 46 2.19 -6.75 8.69
CA MET A 46 2.84 -6.19 9.88
C MET A 46 2.58 -7.06 11.11
N SER A 47 3.37 -6.84 12.16
CA SER A 47 3.16 -7.48 13.45
C SER A 47 1.79 -7.07 14.04
N TYR A 48 1.21 -7.92 14.89
CA TYR A 48 -0.05 -7.60 15.56
C TYR A 48 0.00 -6.28 16.32
N ASN A 49 1.10 -6.01 17.02
CA ASN A 49 1.28 -4.76 17.78
C ASN A 49 1.33 -3.53 16.87
N ASP A 50 2.02 -3.61 15.74
CA ASP A 50 2.06 -2.52 14.76
C ASP A 50 0.69 -2.30 14.11
N SER A 51 -0.02 -3.38 13.78
CA SER A 51 -1.39 -3.33 13.25
C SER A 51 -2.36 -2.69 14.24
N LYS A 52 -2.26 -3.04 15.52
CA LYS A 52 -3.07 -2.45 16.58
C LYS A 52 -2.83 -0.96 16.73
N LYS A 53 -1.58 -0.50 16.67
CA LYS A 53 -1.22 0.94 16.70
C LYS A 53 -1.80 1.67 15.49
N LEU A 54 -1.74 1.06 14.31
CA LEU A 54 -2.31 1.63 13.09
C LEU A 54 -3.84 1.72 13.17
N SER A 55 -4.50 0.68 13.71
CA SER A 55 -5.95 0.67 13.96
C SER A 55 -6.37 1.72 14.98
N GLN A 56 -5.56 2.00 16.00
CA GLN A 56 -5.81 3.10 16.95
C GLN A 56 -5.78 4.48 16.27
N LYS A 57 -5.04 4.63 15.17
CA LYS A 57 -5.07 5.82 14.30
C LYS A 57 -6.24 5.83 13.32
N GLY A 58 -7.14 4.84 13.39
CA GLY A 58 -8.29 4.71 12.52
C GLY A 58 -7.98 4.08 11.15
N ILE A 59 -6.84 3.40 11.01
CA ILE A 59 -6.42 2.76 9.77
C ILE A 59 -6.33 1.25 10.00
N GLN A 60 -7.17 0.49 9.31
CA GLN A 60 -7.09 -0.96 9.26
C GLN A 60 -6.27 -1.39 8.04
N LEU A 61 -5.22 -2.18 8.27
CA LEU A 61 -4.40 -2.72 7.18
C LEU A 61 -4.87 -4.13 6.78
N LEU A 62 -5.19 -4.29 5.50
CA LEU A 62 -5.47 -5.57 4.88
C LEU A 62 -4.36 -5.92 3.88
N ALA A 63 -3.59 -6.96 4.20
CA ALA A 63 -2.58 -7.53 3.32
C ALA A 63 -2.88 -9.00 3.04
N LYS A 64 -2.48 -9.48 1.86
CA LYS A 64 -2.63 -10.90 1.49
C LYS A 64 -1.80 -11.77 2.42
N GLN A 65 -2.42 -12.70 3.14
CA GLN A 65 -1.77 -13.60 4.08
C GLN A 65 -0.79 -14.56 3.38
N ARG A 66 0.25 -14.99 4.10
CA ARG A 66 1.23 -15.97 3.59
C ARG A 66 0.59 -17.35 3.49
N LYS A 67 1.18 -18.24 2.67
CA LYS A 67 0.65 -19.62 2.48
C LYS A 67 0.64 -20.44 3.78
N ASN A 68 1.53 -20.12 4.72
CA ASN A 68 1.63 -20.76 6.04
C ASN A 68 0.82 -20.04 7.14
N MET A 69 -0.01 -19.06 6.77
CA MET A 69 -0.94 -18.37 7.67
C MET A 69 -2.36 -18.82 7.36
N ASP A 70 -3.28 -18.58 8.31
CA ASP A 70 -4.69 -18.92 8.15
C ASP A 70 -5.25 -18.31 6.84
N PRO A 71 -5.71 -19.14 5.89
CA PRO A 71 -6.21 -18.68 4.61
C PRO A 71 -7.58 -17.98 4.71
N TYR A 72 -8.29 -18.09 5.84
CA TYR A 72 -9.63 -17.54 6.01
C TYR A 72 -9.72 -16.05 5.63
N LEU A 73 -8.76 -15.23 6.08
CA LEU A 73 -8.73 -13.80 5.74
C LEU A 73 -8.61 -13.56 4.22
N ASN A 74 -7.84 -14.38 3.51
CA ASN A 74 -7.70 -14.25 2.05
C ASN A 74 -9.00 -14.60 1.32
N GLN A 75 -9.77 -15.57 1.84
CA GLN A 75 -11.05 -15.95 1.28
C GLN A 75 -12.13 -14.92 1.58
N TYR A 76 -12.21 -14.46 2.84
CA TYR A 76 -13.19 -13.48 3.31
C TYR A 76 -13.02 -12.14 2.58
N TYR A 77 -11.79 -11.62 2.50
CA TYR A 77 -11.49 -10.35 1.85
C TYR A 77 -11.08 -10.47 0.37
N LYS A 78 -11.46 -11.56 -0.31
CA LYS A 78 -11.04 -11.83 -1.69
C LYS A 78 -11.41 -10.70 -2.66
N LYS A 79 -12.55 -10.03 -2.47
CA LYS A 79 -12.99 -8.91 -3.30
C LYS A 79 -12.12 -7.67 -3.08
N ASP A 80 -11.84 -7.33 -1.82
CA ASP A 80 -11.00 -6.18 -1.47
C ASP A 80 -9.55 -6.37 -1.92
N LEU A 81 -8.98 -7.56 -1.70
CA LEU A 81 -7.62 -7.90 -2.13
C LEU A 81 -7.44 -7.85 -3.66
N GLN A 82 -8.51 -7.86 -4.46
CA GLN A 82 -8.43 -7.67 -5.92
C GLN A 82 -8.31 -6.19 -6.32
N LYS A 83 -8.70 -5.24 -5.45
CA LYS A 83 -8.55 -3.80 -5.71
C LYS A 83 -7.07 -3.40 -5.90
N ARG A 84 -6.12 -4.19 -5.39
CA ARG A 84 -4.67 -4.00 -5.62
C ARG A 84 -4.28 -3.98 -7.10
N LYS A 85 -5.03 -4.65 -7.99
CA LYS A 85 -4.82 -4.60 -9.45
C LYS A 85 -4.91 -3.18 -10.01
N VAL A 86 -5.69 -2.30 -9.37
CA VAL A 86 -5.79 -0.88 -9.76
C VAL A 86 -4.45 -0.17 -9.52
N ILE A 87 -3.83 -0.41 -8.37
CA ILE A 87 -2.52 0.15 -8.03
C ILE A 87 -1.46 -0.34 -9.01
N GLU A 88 -1.44 -1.65 -9.31
CA GLU A 88 -0.54 -2.23 -10.31
C GLU A 88 -0.73 -1.60 -11.70
N THR A 89 -1.98 -1.36 -12.10
CA THR A 89 -2.31 -0.71 -13.38
C THR A 89 -1.80 0.73 -13.42
N ILE A 90 -2.03 1.50 -12.34
CA ILE A 90 -1.57 2.88 -12.23
C ILE A 90 -0.04 2.93 -12.25
N PHE A 91 0.65 2.05 -11.50
CA PHE A 91 2.11 1.96 -11.55
C PHE A 91 2.62 1.58 -12.94
N GLY A 92 1.98 0.64 -13.63
CA GLY A 92 2.30 0.30 -15.01
C GLY A 92 2.15 1.49 -15.95
N TYR A 93 1.06 2.24 -15.83
CA TYR A 93 0.83 3.47 -16.60
C TYR A 93 1.88 4.55 -16.31
N LEU A 94 2.17 4.79 -15.04
CA LEU A 94 3.20 5.74 -14.61
C LEU A 94 4.57 5.33 -15.16
N LYS A 95 4.95 4.05 -15.07
CA LYS A 95 6.20 3.56 -15.66
C LYS A 95 6.24 3.83 -17.16
N THR A 96 5.23 3.44 -17.91
CA THR A 96 5.23 3.63 -19.37
C THR A 96 5.24 5.11 -19.78
N ARG A 97 4.42 5.96 -19.14
CA ARG A 97 4.28 7.38 -19.52
C ARG A 97 5.37 8.27 -18.95
N VAL A 98 5.84 8.02 -17.73
CA VAL A 98 6.94 8.78 -17.12
C VAL A 98 8.29 8.32 -17.67
N SER A 99 8.48 7.03 -17.97
CA SER A 99 9.70 6.59 -18.68
C SER A 99 9.82 7.16 -20.09
N LEU A 100 8.70 7.43 -20.78
CA LEU A 100 8.72 8.18 -22.05
C LEU A 100 9.10 9.67 -21.87
N LEU A 101 8.85 10.23 -20.69
CA LEU A 101 9.22 11.61 -20.32
C LEU A 101 10.68 11.72 -19.82
N LEU A 102 11.28 10.62 -19.37
CA LEU A 102 12.66 10.56 -18.83
C LEU A 102 13.76 10.45 -19.90
N ILE A 103 13.44 10.53 -21.20
CA ILE A 103 14.45 10.49 -22.29
C ILE A 103 15.01 11.87 -22.65
N TYR A 104 14.55 12.97 -22.05
CA TYR A 104 15.16 14.29 -22.29
C TYR A 104 15.41 15.07 -21.00
N PHE A 105 16.55 14.80 -20.36
CA PHE A 105 17.29 15.80 -19.60
C PHE A 105 18.77 15.61 -19.98
N PHE A 106 19.39 16.67 -20.51
CA PHE A 106 20.84 16.76 -20.77
C PHE A 106 21.62 16.70 -19.46
#